data_AF-A0A5C9BAE9-F1
#
_entry.id   AF-A0A5C9BAE9-F1
#
_cell.length_a   1.000
_cell.length_b   1.000
_cell.length_c   1.000
_cell.angle_alpha   90.00
_cell.angle_beta   90.00
_cell.angle_gamma   90.00
#
_symmetry.space_group_name_H-M   'P 1'
#
loop_
_entity.id
_entity.type
_entity.pdbx_description
1 polymer ?
#
loop_
_entity_poly.entity_id
_entity_poly.type
_entity_poly.pdbx_seq_one_letter_code
_entity_poly.pdbx_strand_id
1 'polypeptide(L)'
;MRFDSSSNTPPPLAPSWRMILWAVTLAPALLILGWSLRQARIPQPDPALQGRTVEDARRLKRILKEPRDDVSRLPDDAVRVIAGVDESQPTTKEPSAPTGDDARLDKAILSATKDNTFGITSAEKPAFDAIVAKVRHTDLEDLQRIAHNDVPFAALMLDADHYRGEVLTMEGDLRRIHRLPAGTDDSTTAESFEAWLFTTDSGVNPYRVILSSLPEGIPLGDDLKPPVHARITGYFFKRYSYATAHDFHTAPLVIAKMQTPLTSSTSRAVPPARNSRSLTFLAIGILAALVIVAAVVEVSLLR
;
A
#
# COMPACT_ATOMS: atom_id res chain seq x y z
N MET A 1 55.81 -27.47 -76.84
CA MET A 1 55.55 -28.40 -75.71
C MET A 1 56.29 -27.87 -74.50
N ARG A 2 55.60 -27.20 -73.57
CA ARG A 2 55.28 -27.63 -72.18
C ARG A 2 56.04 -26.70 -71.22
N PHE A 3 55.57 -26.27 -70.06
CA PHE A 3 54.25 -26.14 -69.45
C PHE A 3 54.39 -25.01 -68.40
N ASP A 4 53.27 -24.35 -68.12
CA ASP A 4 53.09 -23.22 -67.21
C ASP A 4 53.69 -23.37 -65.81
N SER A 5 54.13 -22.23 -65.26
CA SER A 5 54.56 -22.04 -63.88
C SER A 5 53.35 -21.71 -63.01
N SER A 6 52.96 -22.62 -62.11
CA SER A 6 51.86 -22.41 -61.17
C SER A 6 52.26 -21.48 -60.02
N SER A 7 51.52 -20.38 -59.89
CA SER A 7 51.56 -19.44 -58.77
C SER A 7 51.05 -20.11 -57.48
N ASN A 8 51.91 -20.12 -56.45
CA ASN A 8 51.63 -20.70 -55.14
C ASN A 8 51.03 -19.62 -54.23
N THR A 9 49.72 -19.43 -54.27
CA THR A 9 49.00 -18.54 -53.35
C THR A 9 48.64 -19.33 -52.07
N PRO A 10 49.00 -18.86 -50.86
CA PRO A 10 48.60 -19.53 -49.63
C PRO A 10 47.06 -19.50 -49.46
N PRO A 11 46.45 -20.55 -48.88
CA PRO A 11 45.01 -20.61 -48.70
C PRO A 11 44.54 -19.54 -47.69
N PRO A 12 43.31 -19.01 -47.87
CA PRO A 12 42.74 -18.06 -46.92
C PRO A 12 42.55 -18.75 -45.55
N LEU A 13 43.02 -18.09 -44.49
CA LEU A 13 42.81 -18.51 -43.10
C LEU A 13 41.30 -18.60 -42.84
N ALA A 14 40.78 -19.83 -42.77
CA ALA A 14 39.41 -20.07 -42.36
C ALA A 14 39.23 -19.54 -40.92
N PRO A 15 38.15 -18.79 -40.63
CA PRO A 15 37.90 -18.31 -39.28
C PRO A 15 37.78 -19.51 -38.35
N SER A 16 38.74 -19.65 -37.44
CA SER A 16 38.79 -20.76 -36.50
C SER A 16 37.46 -20.80 -35.76
N TRP A 17 36.75 -21.93 -35.81
CA TRP A 17 35.44 -22.12 -35.18
C TRP A 17 35.44 -21.73 -33.69
N ARG A 18 36.62 -21.77 -33.07
CA ARG A 18 36.93 -21.25 -31.74
C ARG A 18 36.49 -19.79 -31.55
N MET A 19 36.72 -18.89 -32.51
CA MET A 19 36.27 -17.48 -32.39
C MET A 19 34.75 -17.34 -32.38
N ILE A 20 34.03 -18.22 -33.09
CA ILE A 20 32.55 -18.21 -33.11
C ILE A 20 32.00 -18.68 -31.76
N LEU A 21 32.60 -19.71 -31.16
CA LEU A 21 32.23 -20.17 -29.80
C LEU A 21 32.48 -19.13 -28.71
N TRP A 22 33.60 -18.40 -28.79
CA TRP A 22 33.91 -17.31 -27.85
C TRP A 22 32.90 -16.16 -27.96
N ALA A 23 32.46 -15.82 -29.18
CA ALA A 23 31.48 -14.77 -29.40
C ALA A 23 30.09 -15.12 -28.83
N VAL A 24 29.65 -16.38 -28.96
CA VAL A 24 28.32 -16.81 -28.53
C VAL A 24 28.18 -16.91 -27.01
N THR A 25 29.27 -17.21 -26.30
CA THR A 25 29.23 -17.40 -24.83
C THR A 25 29.53 -16.12 -24.05
N LEU A 26 30.46 -15.29 -24.53
CA LEU A 26 30.98 -14.16 -23.74
C LEU A 26 30.13 -12.89 -23.90
N ALA A 27 29.50 -12.70 -25.07
CA ALA A 27 28.61 -11.56 -25.32
C ALA A 27 27.38 -11.50 -24.38
N PRO A 28 26.61 -12.59 -24.16
CA PRO A 28 25.46 -12.53 -23.24
C PRO A 28 25.88 -12.33 -21.78
N ALA A 29 27.03 -12.89 -21.35
CA ALA A 29 27.55 -12.68 -20.00
C ALA A 29 27.93 -11.21 -19.74
N LEU A 30 28.59 -10.56 -20.71
CA LEU A 30 28.91 -9.13 -20.62
C LEU A 30 27.67 -8.23 -20.68
N LEU A 31 26.64 -8.60 -21.45
CA LEU A 31 25.37 -7.88 -21.48
C LEU A 31 24.63 -7.96 -20.14
N ILE A 32 24.59 -9.13 -19.50
CA ILE A 32 23.98 -9.31 -18.16
C ILE A 32 24.76 -8.51 -17.11
N LEU A 33 26.10 -8.56 -17.15
CA LEU A 33 26.95 -7.81 -16.22
C LEU A 33 26.80 -6.29 -16.41
N GLY A 34 26.76 -5.81 -17.66
CA GLY A 34 26.54 -4.40 -17.99
C GLY A 34 25.15 -3.91 -17.58
N TRP A 35 24.12 -4.74 -17.76
CA TRP A 35 22.75 -4.44 -17.31
C TRP A 35 22.65 -4.37 -15.78
N SER A 36 23.33 -5.29 -15.07
CA SER A 36 23.40 -5.28 -13.60
C SER A 36 24.14 -4.06 -13.05
N LEU A 37 25.26 -3.67 -13.65
CA LEU A 37 26.00 -2.45 -13.29
C LEU A 37 25.18 -1.17 -13.56
N ARG A 38 24.28 -1.18 -14.56
CA ARG A 38 23.38 -0.06 -14.85
C ARG A 38 22.28 0.08 -13.80
N GLN A 39 21.77 -1.03 -13.26
CA GLN A 39 20.81 -1.00 -12.14
C GLN A 39 21.46 -0.52 -10.83
N ALA A 40 22.75 -0.73 -10.64
CA ALA A 40 23.48 -0.26 -9.46
C ALA A 40 23.70 1.27 -9.43
N ARG A 41 23.48 1.99 -10.54
CA ARG A 41 23.45 3.46 -10.56
C ARG A 41 22.04 3.97 -10.23
N ILE A 42 21.59 3.68 -9.02
CA ILE A 42 20.47 4.40 -8.41
C ILE A 42 20.96 5.86 -8.24
N PRO A 43 20.21 6.87 -8.72
CA PRO A 43 20.60 8.27 -8.51
C PRO A 43 20.73 8.51 -7.00
N GLN A 44 21.89 9.01 -6.57
CA GLN A 44 22.04 9.43 -5.18
C GLN A 44 20.96 10.48 -4.88
N PRO A 45 20.25 10.36 -3.75
CA PRO A 45 19.26 11.36 -3.36
C PRO A 45 19.94 12.73 -3.25
N ASP A 46 19.26 13.74 -3.80
CA ASP A 46 19.71 15.13 -3.82
C ASP A 46 20.18 15.57 -2.40
N PRO A 47 21.44 16.02 -2.24
CA PRO A 47 21.97 16.42 -0.94
C PRO A 47 21.16 17.55 -0.27
N ALA A 48 20.33 18.27 -1.02
CA ALA A 48 19.41 19.26 -0.48
C ALA A 48 18.33 18.69 0.47
N LEU A 49 18.04 17.37 0.43
CA LEU A 49 17.04 16.73 1.29
C LEU A 49 17.60 16.15 2.59
N GLN A 50 18.92 16.02 2.75
CA GLN A 50 19.54 15.44 3.95
C GLN A 50 19.58 16.40 5.16
N GLY A 51 19.38 17.71 4.94
CA GLY A 51 19.38 18.72 6.01
C GLY A 51 18.08 18.79 6.82
N ARG A 52 16.92 18.44 6.25
CA ARG A 52 15.61 18.59 6.94
C ARG A 52 15.30 17.45 7.92
N THR A 53 15.73 16.22 7.62
CA THR A 53 15.25 15.04 8.36
C THR A 53 15.82 14.91 9.77
N VAL A 54 17.08 15.34 10.00
CA VAL A 54 17.71 15.23 11.34
C VAL A 54 17.14 16.27 12.30
N GLU A 55 16.85 17.47 11.79
CA GLU A 55 16.32 18.57 12.60
C GLU A 55 14.82 18.35 12.89
N ASP A 56 14.06 17.83 11.93
CA ASP A 56 12.67 17.40 12.11
C ASP A 56 12.57 16.23 13.10
N ALA A 57 13.47 15.24 13.02
CA ALA A 57 13.52 14.12 13.96
C ALA A 57 13.89 14.58 15.39
N ARG A 58 14.78 15.57 15.54
CA ARG A 58 15.09 16.17 16.85
C ARG A 58 13.94 17.00 17.40
N ARG A 59 13.23 17.75 16.55
CA ARG A 59 12.06 18.55 16.94
C ARG A 59 10.92 17.66 17.43
N LEU A 60 10.67 16.54 16.76
CA LEU A 60 9.67 15.54 17.17
C LEU A 60 10.05 14.80 18.46
N LYS A 61 11.33 14.46 18.66
CA LYS A 61 11.80 13.91 19.94
C LYS A 61 11.65 14.89 21.11
N ARG A 62 11.69 16.20 20.85
CA ARG A 62 11.42 17.23 21.88
C ARG A 62 9.93 17.26 22.25
N ILE A 63 9.05 17.28 21.25
CA ILE A 63 7.59 17.29 21.46
C ILE A 63 7.11 16.01 22.17
N LEU A 64 7.68 14.85 21.85
CA LEU A 64 7.31 13.57 22.47
C LEU A 64 7.83 13.38 23.90
N LYS A 65 8.78 14.21 24.36
CA LYS A 65 9.47 14.04 25.65
C LYS A 65 9.15 15.16 26.66
N GLU A 66 8.39 16.17 26.26
CA GLU A 66 7.86 17.18 27.18
C GLU A 66 6.72 16.56 28.02
N PRO A 67 6.78 16.64 29.36
CA PRO A 67 5.65 16.33 30.20
C PRO A 67 4.52 17.31 29.88
N ARG A 68 3.33 16.80 29.52
CA ARG A 68 2.12 17.60 29.45
C ARG A 68 1.71 17.95 30.88
N ASP A 69 2.26 19.03 31.39
CA ASP A 69 1.79 19.63 32.64
C ASP A 69 0.42 20.29 32.39
N ASP A 70 -0.58 19.73 33.07
CA ASP A 70 -1.80 20.37 33.57
C ASP A 70 -2.64 21.22 32.60
N VAL A 71 -3.51 20.55 31.84
CA VAL A 71 -4.68 21.19 31.19
C VAL A 71 -5.92 20.92 32.04
N SER A 72 -5.90 21.38 33.29
CA SER A 72 -7.08 21.39 34.16
C SER A 72 -7.14 22.68 34.96
N ARG A 73 -7.51 23.76 34.27
CA ARG A 73 -8.18 24.96 34.81
C ARG A 73 -8.57 25.88 33.65
N LEU A 74 -9.80 25.73 33.18
CA LEU A 74 -10.47 26.83 32.48
C LEU A 74 -10.77 27.90 33.55
N PRO A 75 -10.47 29.19 33.29
CA PRO A 75 -10.80 30.25 34.23
C PRO A 75 -12.33 30.46 34.32
N ASP A 76 -12.80 30.83 35.51
CA ASP A 76 -14.21 30.95 35.89
C ASP A 76 -14.98 32.07 35.16
N ASP A 77 -14.39 32.73 34.17
CA ASP A 77 -14.93 33.89 33.44
C ASP A 77 -15.32 33.60 31.98
N ALA A 78 -15.37 32.32 31.57
CA ALA A 78 -15.80 31.94 30.22
C ALA A 78 -17.31 32.19 30.00
N VAL A 79 -17.63 33.31 29.36
CA VAL A 79 -18.98 33.71 28.94
C VAL A 79 -19.52 32.74 27.87
N ARG A 80 -20.59 32.00 28.19
CA ARG A 80 -21.36 31.22 27.20
C ARG A 80 -22.42 32.10 26.55
N VAL A 81 -22.33 32.26 25.22
CA VAL A 81 -23.41 32.85 24.41
C VAL A 81 -24.46 31.77 24.16
N ILE A 82 -25.62 31.90 24.80
CA ILE A 82 -26.81 31.10 24.52
C ILE A 82 -27.52 31.77 23.34
N ALA A 83 -27.40 31.20 22.15
CA ALA A 83 -28.25 31.60 21.03
C ALA A 83 -29.65 31.01 21.24
N GLY A 84 -30.64 31.89 21.22
CA GLY A 84 -32.04 31.61 21.55
C GLY A 84 -32.69 30.57 20.63
N VAL A 85 -33.57 29.80 21.27
CA VAL A 85 -34.56 28.91 20.67
C VAL A 85 -35.54 29.76 19.87
N ASP A 86 -35.76 29.40 18.61
CA ASP A 86 -36.97 29.77 17.88
C ASP A 86 -37.72 28.49 17.53
N GLU A 87 -38.89 28.33 18.14
CA GLU A 87 -39.85 27.25 17.90
C GLU A 87 -40.56 27.52 16.56
N SER A 88 -40.46 26.59 15.62
CA SER A 88 -41.43 26.47 14.52
C SER A 88 -41.51 25.03 14.00
N GLN A 89 -42.51 24.33 14.55
CA GLN A 89 -43.33 23.21 14.05
C GLN A 89 -42.71 21.97 13.37
N PRO A 90 -43.21 20.76 13.73
CA PRO A 90 -42.77 19.50 13.15
C PRO A 90 -43.56 19.20 11.87
N THR A 91 -42.90 19.25 10.72
CA THR A 91 -43.38 18.50 9.56
C THR A 91 -42.80 17.09 9.64
N THR A 92 -43.63 16.14 10.08
CA THR A 92 -43.44 14.71 9.88
C THR A 92 -43.24 14.44 8.39
N LYS A 93 -41.98 14.40 7.95
CA LYS A 93 -41.58 13.74 6.72
C LYS A 93 -41.34 12.28 7.08
N GLU A 94 -42.29 11.47 6.67
CA GLU A 94 -42.17 10.03 6.50
C GLU A 94 -40.82 9.72 5.80
N PRO A 95 -40.00 8.79 6.33
CA PRO A 95 -38.67 8.53 5.79
C PRO A 95 -38.80 7.95 4.39
N SER A 96 -38.52 8.79 3.39
CA SER A 96 -38.30 8.35 2.02
C SER A 96 -37.05 7.47 2.06
N ALA A 97 -37.16 6.23 1.58
CA ALA A 97 -36.04 5.34 1.45
C ALA A 97 -34.85 6.08 0.79
N PRO A 98 -33.62 5.96 1.32
CA PRO A 98 -32.46 6.60 0.72
C PRO A 98 -32.34 6.12 -0.73
N THR A 99 -32.53 7.05 -1.65
CA THR A 99 -32.24 6.79 -3.07
C THR A 99 -30.73 6.62 -3.17
N GLY A 100 -30.24 5.62 -3.90
CA GLY A 100 -28.80 5.29 -3.96
C GLY A 100 -27.84 6.43 -4.36
N ASP A 101 -28.35 7.57 -4.81
CA ASP A 101 -27.57 8.81 -5.00
C ASP A 101 -27.12 9.44 -3.68
N ASP A 102 -27.82 9.22 -2.57
CA ASP A 102 -27.42 9.77 -1.26
C ASP A 102 -26.10 9.14 -0.79
N ALA A 103 -25.75 7.92 -1.21
CA ALA A 103 -24.49 7.30 -0.84
C ALA A 103 -23.27 7.85 -1.59
N ARG A 104 -23.42 8.76 -2.58
CA ARG A 104 -22.27 9.36 -3.26
C ARG A 104 -21.75 10.57 -2.48
N LEU A 105 -20.42 10.72 -2.48
CA LEU A 105 -19.77 11.85 -1.83
C LEU A 105 -19.65 13.02 -2.80
N ASP A 106 -20.01 14.23 -2.35
CA ASP A 106 -19.59 15.45 -3.04
C ASP A 106 -18.07 15.61 -2.88
N LYS A 107 -17.32 15.39 -3.96
CA LYS A 107 -15.86 15.46 -3.95
C LYS A 107 -15.32 16.85 -3.62
N ALA A 108 -16.12 17.92 -3.69
CA ALA A 108 -15.70 19.26 -3.31
C ALA A 108 -15.23 19.35 -1.84
N ILE A 109 -15.82 18.53 -0.95
CA ILE A 109 -15.42 18.49 0.46
C ILE A 109 -13.98 17.99 0.65
N LEU A 110 -13.44 17.26 -0.33
CA LEU A 110 -12.09 16.68 -0.29
C LEU A 110 -11.01 17.61 -0.85
N SER A 111 -11.35 18.85 -1.22
CA SER A 111 -10.43 19.81 -1.85
C SER A 111 -9.20 20.16 -1.00
N ALA A 112 -9.31 20.06 0.32
CA ALA A 112 -8.20 20.30 1.24
C ALA A 112 -7.34 19.06 1.54
N THR A 113 -7.73 17.88 1.03
CA THR A 113 -7.09 16.60 1.34
C THR A 113 -5.75 16.46 0.65
N LYS A 114 -4.73 16.03 1.39
CA LYS A 114 -3.35 15.88 0.90
C LYS A 114 -2.81 14.50 1.19
N ASP A 115 -2.35 13.85 0.13
CA ASP A 115 -1.67 12.57 0.23
C ASP A 115 -0.31 12.67 0.92
N ASN A 116 0.15 11.53 1.43
CA ASN A 116 1.44 11.35 2.06
C ASN A 116 1.67 12.25 3.29
N THR A 117 0.59 12.54 4.00
CA THR A 117 0.60 13.30 5.25
C THR A 117 0.39 12.36 6.43
N PHE A 118 1.02 12.69 7.57
CA PHE A 118 0.81 11.99 8.84
C PHE A 118 -0.46 12.48 9.50
N GLY A 119 -1.31 11.55 9.94
CA GLY A 119 -2.55 11.89 10.62
C GLY A 119 -3.60 12.51 9.69
N ILE A 120 -4.68 12.97 10.32
CA ILE A 120 -5.68 13.83 9.69
C ILE A 120 -5.30 15.26 10.06
N THR A 121 -4.98 16.08 9.08
CA THR A 121 -4.61 17.48 9.32
C THR A 121 -5.83 18.29 9.74
N SER A 122 -5.62 19.46 10.38
CA SER A 122 -6.73 20.34 10.75
C SER A 122 -7.59 20.78 9.54
N ALA A 123 -6.98 20.90 8.36
CA ALA A 123 -7.68 21.23 7.12
C ALA A 123 -8.51 20.05 6.56
N GLU A 124 -8.09 18.82 6.84
CA GLU A 124 -8.79 17.60 6.41
C GLU A 124 -9.89 17.16 7.37
N LYS A 125 -9.80 17.58 8.63
CA LYS A 125 -10.70 17.13 9.70
C LYS A 125 -12.19 17.30 9.34
N PRO A 126 -12.66 18.43 8.77
CA PRO A 126 -14.06 18.57 8.37
C PRO A 126 -14.51 17.51 7.35
N ALA A 127 -13.68 17.22 6.35
CA ALA A 127 -13.96 16.21 5.33
C ALA A 127 -13.95 14.80 5.92
N PHE A 128 -12.97 14.52 6.79
CA PHE A 128 -12.85 13.24 7.49
C PHE A 128 -14.09 12.98 8.37
N ASP A 129 -14.47 13.94 9.21
CA ASP A 129 -15.63 13.82 10.10
C ASP A 129 -16.93 13.67 9.29
N ALA A 130 -17.08 14.41 8.19
CA ALA A 130 -18.22 14.29 7.29
C ALA A 130 -18.33 12.88 6.69
N ILE A 131 -17.22 12.28 6.28
CA ILE A 131 -17.22 10.91 5.72
C ILE A 131 -17.48 9.87 6.81
N VAL A 132 -16.91 10.02 8.02
CA VAL A 132 -17.21 9.14 9.16
C VAL A 132 -18.71 9.18 9.47
N ALA A 133 -19.29 10.39 9.54
CA ALA A 133 -20.72 10.57 9.73
C ALA A 133 -21.52 9.96 8.58
N LYS A 134 -21.11 10.17 7.32
CA LYS A 134 -21.78 9.61 6.15
C LYS A 134 -21.79 8.08 6.18
N VAL A 135 -20.64 7.45 6.41
CA VAL A 135 -20.51 6.00 6.52
C VAL A 135 -21.42 5.44 7.62
N ARG A 136 -21.53 6.13 8.77
CA ARG A 136 -22.40 5.70 9.87
C ARG A 136 -23.87 5.65 9.47
N HIS A 137 -24.34 6.73 8.82
CA HIS A 137 -25.76 6.90 8.49
C HIS A 137 -26.18 6.24 7.16
N THR A 138 -25.22 5.83 6.32
CA THR A 138 -25.52 5.16 5.04
C THR A 138 -25.59 3.65 5.27
N ASP A 139 -26.64 2.99 4.79
CA ASP A 139 -26.76 1.53 4.90
C ASP A 139 -25.66 0.81 4.11
N LEU A 140 -25.24 -0.35 4.62
CA LEU A 140 -24.16 -1.12 4.01
C LEU A 140 -24.50 -1.58 2.59
N GLU A 141 -25.76 -1.95 2.36
CA GLU A 141 -26.26 -2.34 1.03
C GLU A 141 -26.21 -1.20 0.02
N ASP A 142 -26.47 0.04 0.46
CA ASP A 142 -26.38 1.22 -0.40
C ASP A 142 -24.95 1.52 -0.79
N LEU A 143 -24.01 1.42 0.16
CA LEU A 143 -22.57 1.54 -0.12
C LEU A 143 -22.12 0.47 -1.11
N GLN A 144 -22.52 -0.80 -0.90
CA GLN A 144 -22.15 -1.91 -1.79
C GLN A 144 -22.68 -1.73 -3.22
N ARG A 145 -23.89 -1.17 -3.37
CA ARG A 145 -24.52 -0.97 -4.68
C ARG A 145 -23.72 -0.05 -5.59
N ILE A 146 -23.06 0.96 -5.03
CA ILE A 146 -22.26 1.94 -5.77
C ILE A 146 -20.76 1.67 -5.70
N ALA A 147 -20.33 0.64 -4.99
CA ALA A 147 -18.93 0.35 -4.77
C ALA A 147 -18.24 -0.23 -6.00
N HIS A 148 -17.02 0.23 -6.27
CA HIS A 148 -16.09 -0.46 -7.15
C HIS A 148 -15.50 -1.66 -6.42
N ASN A 149 -15.53 -2.84 -7.05
CA ASN A 149 -15.09 -4.10 -6.43
C ASN A 149 -13.72 -4.60 -6.97
N ASP A 150 -13.20 -3.93 -7.98
CA ASP A 150 -12.09 -4.38 -8.82
C ASP A 150 -10.96 -3.34 -8.90
N VAL A 151 -10.90 -2.40 -7.95
CA VAL A 151 -9.82 -1.42 -7.87
C VAL A 151 -8.60 -2.05 -7.19
N PRO A 152 -7.47 -2.22 -7.90
CA PRO A 152 -6.28 -2.82 -7.32
C PRO A 152 -5.57 -1.83 -6.37
N PHE A 153 -4.88 -2.35 -5.36
CA PHE A 153 -4.08 -1.59 -4.40
C PHE A 153 -3.14 -0.62 -5.11
N ALA A 154 -2.48 -1.07 -6.18
CA ALA A 154 -1.56 -0.25 -6.96
C ALA A 154 -2.22 0.98 -7.59
N ALA A 155 -3.50 0.90 -8.00
CA ALA A 155 -4.23 2.03 -8.57
C ALA A 155 -4.46 3.13 -7.51
N LEU A 156 -4.83 2.75 -6.29
CA LEU A 156 -4.98 3.71 -5.18
C LEU A 156 -3.66 4.37 -4.78
N MET A 157 -2.54 3.70 -5.01
CA MET A 157 -1.22 4.24 -4.74
C MET A 157 -0.68 5.12 -5.86
N LEU A 158 -0.98 4.79 -7.12
CA LEU A 158 -0.45 5.51 -8.29
C LEU A 158 -1.37 6.64 -8.77
N ASP A 159 -2.67 6.50 -8.59
CA ASP A 159 -3.70 7.43 -9.12
C ASP A 159 -4.74 7.79 -8.04
N ALA A 160 -4.24 8.16 -6.86
CA ALA A 160 -5.06 8.45 -5.69
C ALA A 160 -6.11 9.55 -5.94
N ASP A 161 -5.78 10.56 -6.74
CA ASP A 161 -6.69 11.67 -7.02
C ASP A 161 -7.93 11.23 -7.81
N HIS A 162 -7.78 10.28 -8.73
CA HIS A 162 -8.91 9.71 -9.47
C HIS A 162 -9.90 9.00 -8.55
N TYR A 163 -9.38 8.16 -7.65
CA TYR A 163 -10.19 7.33 -6.75
C TYR A 163 -10.63 8.05 -5.46
N ARG A 164 -10.14 9.26 -5.19
CA ARG A 164 -10.46 9.98 -3.95
C ARG A 164 -11.97 10.19 -3.82
N GLY A 165 -12.53 9.76 -2.69
CA GLY A 165 -13.96 9.81 -2.41
C GLY A 165 -14.80 8.74 -3.10
N GLU A 166 -14.20 7.85 -3.90
CA GLU A 166 -14.91 6.70 -4.46
C GLU A 166 -15.22 5.66 -3.39
N VAL A 167 -16.36 4.99 -3.54
CA VAL A 167 -16.74 3.86 -2.67
C VAL A 167 -16.10 2.60 -3.22
N LEU A 168 -15.38 1.88 -2.36
CA LEU A 168 -14.67 0.66 -2.68
C LEU A 168 -15.15 -0.46 -1.78
N THR A 169 -15.23 -1.67 -2.33
CA THR A 169 -15.34 -2.90 -1.55
C THR A 169 -14.04 -3.68 -1.67
N MET A 170 -13.49 -4.10 -0.53
CA MET A 170 -12.26 -4.89 -0.48
C MET A 170 -12.43 -6.06 0.48
N GLU A 171 -11.71 -7.14 0.22
CA GLU A 171 -11.75 -8.36 1.00
C GLU A 171 -10.33 -8.83 1.31
N GLY A 172 -10.11 -9.22 2.57
CA GLY A 172 -8.80 -9.65 3.01
C GLY A 172 -8.75 -9.96 4.50
N ASP A 173 -7.54 -10.02 5.01
CA ASP A 173 -7.25 -10.43 6.38
C ASP A 173 -6.94 -9.21 7.25
N LEU A 174 -7.78 -8.97 8.26
CA LEU A 174 -7.51 -8.03 9.33
C LEU A 174 -6.47 -8.63 10.27
N ARG A 175 -5.32 -7.95 10.38
CA ARG A 175 -4.21 -8.40 11.23
C ARG A 175 -4.00 -7.55 12.47
N ARG A 176 -4.63 -6.37 12.51
CA ARG A 176 -4.54 -5.42 13.60
C ARG A 176 -5.84 -4.65 13.70
N ILE A 177 -6.38 -4.51 14.91
CA ILE A 177 -7.58 -3.70 15.18
C ILE A 177 -7.41 -3.03 16.55
N HIS A 178 -7.54 -1.71 16.60
CA HIS A 178 -7.54 -0.94 17.86
C HIS A 178 -8.71 0.02 17.91
N ARG A 179 -9.17 0.27 19.12
CA ARG A 179 -10.12 1.35 19.38
C ARG A 179 -9.41 2.68 19.23
N LEU A 180 -9.99 3.59 18.45
CA LEU A 180 -9.59 4.99 18.45
C LEU A 180 -10.27 5.67 19.64
N PRO A 181 -9.52 6.42 20.48
CA PRO A 181 -10.13 7.18 21.57
C PRO A 181 -11.12 8.18 21.00
N ALA A 182 -12.33 8.25 21.58
CA ALA A 182 -13.27 9.32 21.28
C ALA A 182 -12.59 10.65 21.64
N GLY A 183 -12.68 11.63 20.74
CA GLY A 183 -12.19 12.97 21.02
C GLY A 183 -12.87 13.55 22.25
N THR A 184 -12.16 14.38 23.02
CA THR A 184 -12.64 15.04 24.24
C THR A 184 -13.76 16.07 24.01
N ASP A 185 -14.12 16.35 22.76
CA ASP A 185 -15.19 17.28 22.43
C ASP A 185 -16.54 16.54 22.40
N ASP A 186 -17.36 16.89 23.39
CA ASP A 186 -18.55 16.22 23.94
C ASP A 186 -19.78 16.20 23.01
N SER A 187 -19.59 15.99 21.71
CA SER A 187 -20.72 15.71 20.82
C SER A 187 -20.33 14.77 19.68
N THR A 188 -21.02 13.63 19.61
CA THR A 188 -21.18 12.75 18.43
C THR A 188 -20.04 11.79 18.02
N THR A 189 -18.89 11.75 18.69
CA THR A 189 -17.87 10.75 18.32
C THR A 189 -18.20 9.38 18.92
N ALA A 190 -19.17 8.67 18.35
CA ALA A 190 -19.34 7.24 18.61
C ALA A 190 -18.00 6.51 18.38
N GLU A 191 -17.81 5.35 19.00
CA GLU A 191 -16.54 4.63 18.94
C GLU A 191 -16.16 4.32 17.48
N SER A 192 -14.91 4.60 17.13
CA SER A 192 -14.31 4.22 15.85
C SER A 192 -13.15 3.27 16.10
N PHE A 193 -12.84 2.45 15.12
CA PHE A 193 -11.75 1.49 15.21
C PHE A 193 -10.81 1.69 14.05
N GLU A 194 -9.51 1.63 14.32
CA GLU A 194 -8.51 1.54 13.28
C GLU A 194 -8.14 0.07 13.07
N ALA A 195 -8.18 -0.35 11.81
CA ALA A 195 -7.90 -1.70 11.38
C ALA A 195 -6.84 -1.70 10.27
N TRP A 196 -6.01 -2.74 10.22
CA TRP A 196 -5.09 -2.98 9.10
C TRP A 196 -5.54 -4.21 8.34
N LEU A 197 -6.02 -3.99 7.11
CA LEU A 197 -6.49 -5.02 6.20
C LEU A 197 -5.41 -5.37 5.18
N PHE A 198 -5.15 -6.65 4.97
CA PHE A 198 -4.23 -7.16 3.96
C PHE A 198 -5.00 -7.94 2.90
N THR A 199 -5.04 -7.42 1.69
CA THR A 199 -5.64 -8.08 0.52
C THR A 199 -4.58 -8.85 -0.26
N THR A 200 -5.01 -9.77 -1.12
CA THR A 200 -4.11 -10.60 -1.94
C THR A 200 -3.12 -9.79 -2.79
N ASP A 201 -3.53 -8.63 -3.28
CA ASP A 201 -2.74 -7.76 -4.16
C ASP A 201 -1.91 -6.70 -3.43
N SER A 202 -2.21 -6.42 -2.15
CA SER A 202 -1.47 -5.46 -1.31
C SER A 202 -0.11 -5.99 -0.80
N GLY A 203 0.08 -7.31 -0.84
CA GLY A 203 1.31 -7.97 -0.40
C GLY A 203 1.57 -7.78 1.10
N VAL A 204 2.62 -7.01 1.43
CA VAL A 204 3.01 -6.70 2.82
C VAL A 204 2.55 -5.31 3.29
N ASN A 205 1.85 -4.57 2.43
CA ASN A 205 1.37 -3.24 2.76
C ASN A 205 -0.10 -3.31 3.17
N PRO A 206 -0.50 -2.68 4.26
CA PRO A 206 -1.90 -2.68 4.67
C PRO A 206 -2.71 -1.66 3.89
N TYR A 207 -4.02 -1.87 3.84
CA TYR A 207 -4.99 -0.78 3.87
C TYR A 207 -5.17 -0.35 5.32
N ARG A 208 -5.11 0.96 5.58
CA ARG A 208 -5.55 1.51 6.85
C ARG A 208 -7.04 1.79 6.78
N VAL A 209 -7.78 1.20 7.69
CA VAL A 209 -9.24 1.21 7.66
C VAL A 209 -9.76 1.85 8.93
N ILE A 210 -10.56 2.89 8.81
CA ILE A 210 -11.34 3.45 9.91
C ILE A 210 -12.73 2.83 9.85
N LEU A 211 -13.03 1.96 10.80
CA LEU A 211 -14.32 1.33 10.94
C LEU A 211 -15.24 2.21 11.80
N SER A 212 -16.43 2.49 11.29
CA SER A 212 -17.44 3.28 12.00
C SER A 212 -18.05 2.57 13.20
N SER A 213 -17.97 1.24 13.21
CA SER A 213 -18.45 0.29 14.21
C SER A 213 -17.74 -1.04 14.02
N LEU A 214 -17.59 -1.81 15.09
CA LEU A 214 -17.03 -3.16 15.04
C LEU A 214 -18.12 -4.18 15.39
N PRO A 215 -18.34 -5.24 14.58
CA PRO A 215 -19.25 -6.32 14.96
C PRO A 215 -18.86 -6.96 16.30
N GLU A 216 -19.85 -7.43 17.04
CA GLU A 216 -19.63 -8.10 18.33
C GLU A 216 -18.76 -9.36 18.14
N GLY A 217 -17.88 -9.62 19.12
CA GLY A 217 -17.02 -10.81 19.14
C GLY A 217 -15.72 -10.70 18.32
N ILE A 218 -15.45 -9.55 17.68
CA ILE A 218 -14.17 -9.34 17.00
C ILE A 218 -13.08 -8.92 17.98
N PRO A 219 -11.93 -9.64 18.02
CA PRO A 219 -10.84 -9.29 18.92
C PRO A 219 -10.12 -8.00 18.51
N LEU A 220 -9.66 -7.25 19.51
CA LEU A 220 -8.75 -6.13 19.34
C LEU A 220 -7.30 -6.58 19.63
N GLY A 221 -6.33 -5.97 18.99
CA GLY A 221 -4.91 -6.24 19.21
C GLY A 221 -4.01 -5.78 18.08
N ASP A 222 -2.72 -5.64 18.40
CA ASP A 222 -1.65 -5.26 17.45
C ASP A 222 -1.31 -6.38 16.45
N ASP A 223 -1.60 -7.62 16.81
CA ASP A 223 -1.27 -8.84 16.07
C ASP A 223 -2.36 -9.89 16.29
N LEU A 224 -3.35 -9.93 15.40
CA LEU A 224 -4.47 -10.87 15.46
C LEU A 224 -4.02 -12.24 14.94
N LYS A 225 -4.08 -13.24 15.83
CA LYS A 225 -3.73 -14.63 15.56
C LYS A 225 -4.85 -15.56 16.02
N PRO A 226 -5.59 -16.22 15.11
CA PRO A 226 -5.53 -16.06 13.65
C PRO A 226 -6.00 -14.67 13.18
N PRO A 227 -5.65 -14.25 11.95
CA PRO A 227 -6.22 -13.05 11.37
C PRO A 227 -7.73 -13.20 11.17
N VAL A 228 -8.45 -12.08 11.16
CA VAL A 228 -9.90 -12.04 10.94
C VAL A 228 -10.16 -11.74 9.48
N HIS A 229 -10.69 -12.72 8.73
CA HIS A 229 -11.08 -12.49 7.35
C HIS A 229 -12.31 -11.60 7.28
N ALA A 230 -12.26 -10.54 6.48
CA ALA A 230 -13.28 -9.50 6.45
C ALA A 230 -13.47 -8.93 5.04
N ARG A 231 -14.73 -8.61 4.73
CA ARG A 231 -15.08 -7.75 3.62
C ARG A 231 -15.52 -6.40 4.15
N ILE A 232 -14.92 -5.33 3.64
CA ILE A 232 -15.20 -3.95 4.05
C ILE A 232 -15.67 -3.15 2.84
N THR A 233 -16.58 -2.21 3.08
CA THR A 233 -17.07 -1.29 2.05
C THR A 233 -17.05 0.14 2.58
N GLY A 234 -16.44 1.06 1.85
CA GLY A 234 -16.26 2.43 2.32
C GLY A 234 -15.58 3.35 1.33
N TYR A 235 -15.36 4.59 1.74
CA TYR A 235 -14.78 5.63 0.89
C TYR A 235 -13.26 5.62 0.99
N PHE A 236 -12.58 5.65 -0.15
CA PHE A 236 -11.15 5.92 -0.17
C PHE A 236 -10.91 7.41 0.11
N PHE A 237 -10.18 7.70 1.19
CA PHE A 237 -9.98 9.07 1.66
C PHE A 237 -8.70 9.69 1.09
N LYS A 238 -7.56 9.01 1.28
CA LYS A 238 -6.24 9.47 0.83
C LYS A 238 -5.18 8.38 0.93
N ARG A 239 -4.00 8.65 0.36
CA ARG A 239 -2.77 7.96 0.75
C ARG A 239 -2.26 8.52 2.07
N TYR A 240 -2.24 7.70 3.09
CA TYR A 240 -1.89 8.08 4.45
C TYR A 240 -0.47 7.63 4.81
N SER A 241 0.35 8.52 5.35
CA SER A 241 1.69 8.18 5.82
C SER A 241 1.69 7.77 7.28
N TYR A 242 2.35 6.65 7.59
CA TYR A 242 2.46 6.10 8.94
C TYR A 242 3.90 5.70 9.26
N ALA A 243 4.25 5.79 10.53
CA ALA A 243 5.56 5.39 11.02
C ALA A 243 5.54 3.93 11.46
N THR A 244 6.58 3.20 11.12
CA THR A 244 6.96 1.94 11.79
C THR A 244 8.16 2.20 12.70
N ALA A 245 8.64 1.17 13.39
CA ALA A 245 9.82 1.30 14.26
C ALA A 245 11.07 1.81 13.53
N HIS A 246 11.15 1.63 12.20
CA HIS A 246 12.36 1.86 11.44
C HIS A 246 12.19 2.73 10.20
N ASP A 247 10.96 2.93 9.70
CA ASP A 247 10.74 3.65 8.46
C ASP A 247 9.36 4.32 8.39
N PHE A 248 9.16 5.13 7.36
CA PHE A 248 7.88 5.73 7.01
C PHE A 248 7.28 5.04 5.80
N HIS A 249 6.05 4.58 5.95
CA HIS A 249 5.31 3.90 4.90
C HIS A 249 4.07 4.70 4.55
N THR A 250 3.51 4.40 3.37
CA THR A 250 2.25 4.97 2.93
C THR A 250 1.29 3.85 2.60
N ALA A 251 0.04 4.00 3.03
CA ALA A 251 -1.03 3.06 2.80
C ALA A 251 -2.29 3.80 2.33
N PRO A 252 -3.17 3.16 1.54
CA PRO A 252 -4.51 3.67 1.31
C PRO A 252 -5.27 3.77 2.63
N LEU A 253 -5.89 4.91 2.90
CA LEU A 253 -6.79 5.13 4.03
C LEU A 253 -8.24 5.06 3.55
N VAL A 254 -9.01 4.17 4.14
CA VAL A 254 -10.42 3.93 3.80
C VAL A 254 -11.28 4.10 5.06
N ILE A 255 -12.40 4.81 4.94
CA ILE A 255 -13.37 4.97 6.02
C ILE A 255 -14.58 4.12 5.65
N ALA A 256 -14.86 3.08 6.44
CA ALA A 256 -15.67 1.95 5.99
C ALA A 256 -16.59 1.37 7.06
N LYS A 257 -17.55 0.58 6.56
CA LYS A 257 -18.30 -0.41 7.32
C LYS A 257 -17.70 -1.79 7.07
N MET A 258 -17.65 -2.59 8.12
CA MET A 258 -17.31 -4.01 8.04
C MET A 258 -18.60 -4.80 7.83
N GLN A 259 -18.61 -5.68 6.83
CA GLN A 259 -19.64 -6.70 6.73
C GLN A 259 -19.41 -7.71 7.85
N THR A 260 -20.50 -8.17 8.48
CA THR A 260 -20.43 -9.17 9.56
C THR A 260 -19.41 -10.25 9.19
N PRO A 261 -18.51 -10.62 10.12
CA PRO A 261 -17.36 -11.43 9.78
C PRO A 261 -17.83 -12.68 9.03
N LEU A 262 -17.28 -12.91 7.84
CA LEU A 262 -17.51 -14.14 7.10
C LEU A 262 -16.92 -15.25 7.99
N THR A 263 -17.80 -15.96 8.69
CA THR A 263 -17.53 -16.95 9.75
C THR A 263 -16.16 -17.55 9.57
N SER A 264 -15.20 -17.17 10.44
CA SER A 264 -13.76 -17.50 10.39
C SER A 264 -13.46 -18.57 9.35
N SER A 265 -13.42 -18.14 8.08
CA SER A 265 -13.05 -19.03 7.01
C SER A 265 -11.64 -19.37 7.38
N THR A 266 -11.40 -20.62 7.80
CA THR A 266 -10.08 -21.21 7.86
C THR A 266 -9.48 -20.86 6.53
N SER A 267 -8.70 -19.76 6.51
CA SER A 267 -8.03 -19.26 5.33
C SER A 267 -7.27 -20.47 4.86
N ARG A 268 -7.80 -21.11 3.81
CA ARG A 268 -7.24 -22.31 3.23
C ARG A 268 -5.91 -21.80 2.78
N ALA A 269 -4.88 -22.04 3.59
CA ALA A 269 -3.57 -21.48 3.42
C ALA A 269 -3.23 -21.71 1.96
N VAL A 270 -3.33 -20.66 1.16
CA VAL A 270 -2.75 -20.67 -0.17
C VAL A 270 -1.29 -20.83 0.18
N PRO A 271 -0.67 -21.99 -0.10
CA PRO A 271 0.73 -22.18 0.25
C PRO A 271 1.46 -20.95 -0.31
N PRO A 272 2.30 -20.28 0.51
CA PRO A 272 2.93 -19.03 0.10
C PRO A 272 3.46 -19.26 -1.29
N ALA A 273 2.96 -18.48 -2.27
CA ALA A 273 3.32 -18.64 -3.66
C ALA A 273 4.84 -18.76 -3.69
N ARG A 274 5.30 -19.96 -4.04
CA ARG A 274 6.69 -20.37 -3.89
C ARG A 274 7.52 -19.37 -4.67
N ASN A 275 8.07 -18.41 -3.95
CA ASN A 275 8.92 -17.35 -4.42
C ASN A 275 9.89 -17.93 -5.45
N SER A 276 9.74 -17.52 -6.71
CA SER A 276 10.46 -18.08 -7.87
C SER A 276 11.97 -17.83 -7.84
N ARG A 277 12.52 -17.36 -6.71
CA ARG A 277 13.96 -17.31 -6.42
C ARG A 277 14.59 -18.72 -6.46
N SER A 278 13.86 -19.77 -6.04
CA SER A 278 14.36 -21.16 -6.10
C SER A 278 14.51 -21.70 -7.53
N LEU A 279 13.66 -21.27 -8.48
CA LEU A 279 13.76 -21.71 -9.87
C LEU A 279 14.91 -21.04 -10.61
N THR A 280 15.21 -19.77 -10.30
CA THR A 280 16.41 -19.09 -10.82
C THR A 280 17.70 -19.72 -10.31
N PHE A 281 17.80 -20.08 -9.02
CA PHE A 281 19.00 -20.77 -8.52
C PHE A 281 19.16 -22.19 -9.08
N LEU A 282 18.06 -22.91 -9.31
CA LEU A 282 18.08 -24.20 -9.98
C LEU A 282 18.56 -24.08 -11.43
N ALA A 283 18.04 -23.10 -12.18
CA ALA A 283 18.45 -22.86 -13.57
C ALA A 283 19.94 -22.47 -13.66
N ILE A 284 20.43 -21.60 -12.76
CA ILE A 284 21.85 -21.22 -12.69
C ILE A 284 22.72 -22.45 -12.35
N GLY A 285 22.29 -23.28 -11.39
CA GLY A 285 23.00 -24.50 -11.02
C GLY A 285 23.11 -25.52 -12.16
N ILE A 286 22.02 -25.74 -12.91
CA ILE A 286 22.00 -26.62 -14.07
C ILE A 286 22.93 -26.10 -15.18
N LEU A 287 22.91 -24.78 -15.44
CA LEU A 287 23.77 -24.18 -16.44
C LEU A 287 25.26 -24.32 -16.08
N ALA A 288 25.62 -24.09 -14.81
CA ALA A 288 26.98 -24.26 -14.32
C ALA A 288 27.45 -25.72 -14.43
N ALA A 289 26.59 -26.69 -14.09
CA ALA A 289 26.91 -28.11 -14.23
C ALA A 289 27.16 -28.51 -15.70
N LEU A 290 26.36 -28.01 -16.64
CA LEU A 290 26.54 -28.28 -18.07
C LEU A 290 27.88 -27.71 -18.60
N VAL A 291 28.28 -26.53 -18.15
CA VAL A 291 29.59 -25.93 -18.50
C VAL A 291 30.75 -26.79 -17.98
N ILE A 292 30.66 -27.29 -16.75
CA ILE A 292 31.69 -28.15 -16.16
C ILE A 292 31.79 -29.47 -16.94
N VAL A 293 30.66 -30.10 -17.27
CA VAL A 293 30.65 -31.36 -18.05
C VAL A 293 31.25 -31.14 -19.44
N ALA A 294 30.89 -30.04 -20.13
CA ALA A 294 31.46 -29.71 -21.43
C ALA A 294 32.99 -29.53 -21.35
N ALA A 295 33.50 -28.83 -20.34
CA ALA A 295 34.93 -28.64 -20.13
C ALA A 295 35.67 -29.96 -19.84
N VAL A 296 35.07 -30.86 -19.06
CA VAL A 296 35.67 -32.19 -18.78
C VAL A 296 35.73 -33.04 -20.04
N VAL A 297 34.66 -33.06 -20.85
CA VAL A 297 34.63 -33.80 -22.12
C VAL A 297 35.69 -33.26 -23.09
N GLU A 298 35.84 -31.94 -23.19
CA GLU A 298 36.86 -31.33 -24.05
C GLU A 298 38.29 -31.69 -23.60
N VAL A 299 38.57 -31.67 -22.29
CA VAL A 299 39.87 -32.09 -21.74
C VAL A 299 40.14 -33.59 -21.98
N SER A 300 39.10 -34.43 -21.87
CA SER A 300 39.22 -35.86 -22.17
C SER A 300 39.41 -36.18 -23.64
N LEU A 301 38.90 -35.35 -24.56
CA LEU A 301 39.11 -35.49 -26.01
C LEU A 301 40.47 -34.96 -26.49
N LEU A 302 41.15 -34.15 -25.66
CA LEU A 302 42.47 -33.58 -25.94
C LEU A 302 43.64 -34.43 -25.40
N ARG A 303 43.37 -35.53 -24.67
CA ARG A 303 44.35 -36.51 -24.23
C ARG A 303 44.31 -37.76 -25.09
#